data_AF-A0A972JY84-F1
#
_entry.id   AF-A0A972JY84-F1
#
_cell.length_a   1.000
_cell.length_b   1.000
_cell.length_c   1.000
_cell.angle_alpha   90.00
_cell.angle_beta   90.00
_cell.angle_gamma   90.00
#
_symmetry.space_group_name_H-M   'P 1'
#
loop_
_entity.id
_entity.type
_entity.pdbx_description
1 polymer ?
#
loop_
_entity_poly.entity_id
_entity_poly.type
_entity_poly.pdbx_seq_one_letter_code
_entity_poly.pdbx_strand_id
1 'polypeptide(L)'
;MATFQFPMGYHQLHPTRIIDFQLNRWHSLGYARLEDMQEAASKIKHLAGWKDEMVRQAEKALSEKRLLNATFYYRAAEFFTHPTNPAKKTLYTTFTNLFYNELFAGEPFERHYIPYGNAYLPALKILTPHESKCGTIVMHGGFDSFIEEFYSMACYFADQGYEVILFDGPGQGGALKEYDLPINYAWEKPAKAVLDYFATDDVTWLGISMGGWLCFRAAVYERRIKRVIALSIAYDYMKIPPRPVEQFARWLFNYPRLMHTLTEWKTRWMPQEQWGIDNLMYITKTSTPLDAAFVLLEFNAEHPLSASLRGKNTGRTTARSSIWAWRLRSCHVGSPRRRR
;
A
#
# COMPACT_ATOMS: atom_id res chain seq x y z
N MET A 1 -14.40 18.58 7.87
CA MET A 1 -13.58 17.52 7.29
C MET A 1 -13.74 17.56 5.79
N ALA A 2 -12.67 17.39 5.02
CA ALA A 2 -12.71 17.35 3.57
C ALA A 2 -13.64 16.24 3.07
N THR A 3 -14.53 16.57 2.14
CA THR A 3 -15.44 15.62 1.50
C THR A 3 -14.86 15.15 0.17
N PHE A 4 -14.91 13.84 -0.08
CA PHE A 4 -14.39 13.24 -1.29
C PHE A 4 -15.51 12.55 -2.08
N GLN A 5 -15.43 12.62 -3.40
CA GLN A 5 -16.24 11.79 -4.29
C GLN A 5 -15.40 10.62 -4.77
N PHE A 6 -15.98 9.41 -4.75
CA PHE A 6 -15.33 8.19 -5.23
C PHE A 6 -15.95 7.79 -6.57
N PRO A 7 -15.28 8.06 -7.71
CA PRO A 7 -15.79 7.70 -9.02
C PRO A 7 -15.99 6.19 -9.13
N MET A 8 -17.12 5.80 -9.70
CA MET A 8 -17.46 4.40 -9.93
C MET A 8 -16.95 3.93 -11.28
N GLY A 9 -16.23 2.81 -11.29
CA GLY A 9 -15.81 2.14 -12.51
C GLY A 9 -14.29 1.99 -12.63
N TYR A 10 -13.90 1.22 -13.66
CA TYR A 10 -12.52 1.06 -14.08
C TYR A 10 -12.47 1.31 -15.58
N HIS A 11 -11.63 2.25 -16.00
CA HIS A 11 -11.56 2.75 -17.36
C HIS A 11 -10.37 2.15 -18.08
N GLN A 12 -10.57 1.70 -19.32
CA GLN A 12 -9.46 1.28 -20.18
C GLN A 12 -8.79 2.54 -20.76
N LEU A 13 -7.76 3.03 -20.09
CA LEU A 13 -7.04 4.26 -20.42
C LEU A 13 -5.76 3.96 -21.22
N HIS A 14 -5.07 2.85 -20.93
CA HIS A 14 -3.77 2.56 -21.52
C HIS A 14 -3.56 1.05 -21.80
N PRO A 15 -2.89 0.65 -22.91
CA PRO A 15 -2.67 -0.77 -23.23
C PRO A 15 -1.72 -1.48 -22.24
N THR A 16 -0.75 -0.76 -21.68
CA THR A 16 0.13 -1.29 -20.62
C THR A 16 -0.60 -1.31 -19.29
N ARG A 17 -0.89 -2.52 -18.78
CA ARG A 17 -1.72 -2.76 -17.58
C ARG A 17 -1.31 -1.98 -16.34
N ILE A 18 -0.01 -1.87 -16.05
CA ILE A 18 0.45 -1.16 -14.84
C ILE A 18 0.24 0.35 -14.92
N ILE A 19 0.38 0.93 -16.12
CA ILE A 19 0.11 2.36 -16.38
C ILE A 19 -1.39 2.60 -16.26
N ASP A 20 -2.18 1.74 -16.89
CA ASP A 20 -3.64 1.76 -16.84
C ASP A 20 -4.17 1.68 -15.40
N PHE A 21 -3.64 0.75 -14.61
CA PHE A 21 -3.99 0.58 -13.21
C PHE A 21 -3.67 1.83 -12.38
N GLN A 22 -2.48 2.40 -12.52
CA GLN A 22 -2.11 3.58 -11.74
C GLN A 22 -2.92 4.81 -12.11
N LEU A 23 -3.22 5.03 -13.40
CA LEU A 23 -4.10 6.13 -13.82
C LEU A 23 -5.51 5.97 -13.20
N ASN A 24 -6.04 4.74 -13.19
CA ASN A 24 -7.31 4.46 -12.52
C ASN A 24 -7.22 4.64 -11.00
N ARG A 25 -6.13 4.22 -10.34
CA ARG A 25 -5.94 4.36 -8.88
C ARG A 25 -6.20 5.79 -8.41
N TRP A 26 -5.57 6.77 -9.05
CA TRP A 26 -5.70 8.17 -8.65
C TRP A 26 -7.11 8.71 -8.90
N HIS A 27 -7.75 8.26 -9.98
CA HIS A 27 -9.12 8.65 -10.29
C HIS A 27 -10.12 8.04 -9.31
N SER A 28 -10.06 6.72 -9.09
CA SER A 28 -10.97 5.98 -8.22
C SER A 28 -10.90 6.40 -6.75
N LEU A 29 -9.75 6.91 -6.27
CA LEU A 29 -9.61 7.45 -4.92
C LEU A 29 -10.11 8.90 -4.77
N GLY A 30 -10.63 9.50 -5.85
CA GLY A 30 -11.19 10.86 -5.85
C GLY A 30 -10.15 11.96 -6.00
N TYR A 31 -8.92 11.62 -6.35
CA TYR A 31 -7.81 12.59 -6.40
C TYR A 31 -7.46 13.07 -7.81
N ALA A 32 -7.86 12.33 -8.85
CA ALA A 32 -7.61 12.68 -10.24
C ALA A 32 -8.91 12.87 -11.03
N ARG A 33 -8.89 13.84 -11.95
CA ARG A 33 -9.93 13.98 -12.96
C ARG A 33 -9.74 12.93 -14.04
N LEU A 34 -10.83 12.37 -14.56
CA LEU A 34 -10.75 11.37 -15.63
C LEU A 34 -10.11 11.95 -16.89
N GLU A 35 -10.40 13.21 -17.20
CA GLU A 35 -9.89 13.93 -18.37
C GLU A 35 -8.37 14.10 -18.31
N ASP A 36 -7.83 14.41 -17.12
CA ASP A 36 -6.38 14.53 -16.92
C ASP A 36 -5.71 13.16 -17.11
N MET A 37 -6.32 12.09 -16.61
CA MET A 37 -5.81 10.72 -16.76
C MET A 37 -5.88 10.23 -18.21
N GLN A 38 -6.92 10.60 -18.96
CA GLN A 38 -7.02 10.35 -20.40
C GLN A 38 -5.96 11.13 -21.19
N GLU A 39 -5.76 12.42 -20.88
CA GLU A 39 -4.73 13.23 -21.50
C GLU A 39 -3.34 12.62 -21.25
N ALA A 40 -3.03 12.28 -20.00
CA ALA A 40 -1.77 11.66 -19.62
C ALA A 40 -1.57 10.31 -20.32
N ALA A 41 -2.61 9.46 -20.37
CA ALA A 41 -2.55 8.17 -21.05
C ALA A 41 -2.19 8.32 -22.54
N SER A 42 -2.69 9.36 -23.21
CA SER A 42 -2.39 9.61 -24.62
C SER A 42 -0.90 9.97 -24.86
N LYS A 43 -0.25 10.58 -23.85
CA LYS A 43 1.13 11.07 -23.91
C LYS A 43 2.15 10.05 -23.43
N ILE A 44 1.80 9.24 -22.43
CA ILE A 44 2.69 8.19 -21.91
C ILE A 44 2.72 7.03 -22.91
N LYS A 45 3.87 6.78 -23.54
CA LYS A 45 4.07 5.61 -24.42
C LYS A 45 4.68 4.42 -23.67
N HIS A 46 5.57 4.73 -22.73
CA HIS A 46 6.32 3.76 -21.92
C HIS A 46 6.49 4.29 -20.50
N LEU A 47 6.82 3.40 -19.56
CA LEU A 47 6.94 3.73 -18.13
C LEU A 47 7.96 4.86 -17.86
N ALA A 48 9.02 4.96 -18.67
CA ALA A 48 10.01 6.02 -18.55
C ALA A 48 9.43 7.44 -18.70
N GLY A 49 8.38 7.61 -19.51
CA GLY A 49 7.71 8.91 -19.70
C GLY A 49 6.70 9.27 -18.61
N TRP A 50 6.40 8.33 -17.69
CA TRP A 50 5.39 8.54 -16.65
C TRP A 50 5.70 9.72 -15.74
N LYS A 51 6.93 9.77 -15.21
CA LYS A 51 7.33 10.80 -14.25
C LYS A 51 7.19 12.19 -14.85
N ASP A 52 7.75 12.42 -16.04
CA ASP A 52 7.71 13.73 -16.68
C ASP A 52 6.27 14.16 -17.01
N GLU A 53 5.43 13.23 -17.48
CA GLU A 53 4.02 13.55 -17.76
C GLU A 53 3.22 13.83 -16.48
N MET A 54 3.41 13.08 -15.40
CA MET A 54 2.73 13.34 -14.13
C MET A 54 3.17 14.65 -13.49
N VAL A 55 4.46 15.02 -13.59
CA VAL A 55 4.95 16.35 -13.16
C VAL A 55 4.29 17.46 -13.98
N ARG A 56 4.25 17.31 -15.31
CA ARG A 56 3.57 18.28 -16.19
C ARG A 56 2.09 18.44 -15.84
N GLN A 57 1.39 17.35 -15.53
CA GLN A 57 0.00 17.40 -15.07
C GLN A 57 -0.11 18.10 -13.71
N ALA A 58 0.83 17.86 -12.79
CA ALA A 58 0.86 18.52 -11.49
C ALA A 58 1.04 20.04 -11.62
N GLU A 59 1.98 20.48 -12.45
CA GLU A 59 2.24 21.90 -12.72
C GLU A 59 1.05 22.60 -13.40
N LYS A 60 0.42 21.92 -14.38
CA LYS A 60 -0.83 22.39 -14.99
C LYS A 60 -1.94 22.52 -13.96
N ALA A 61 -2.10 21.53 -13.06
CA ALA A 61 -3.10 21.60 -12.01
C ALA A 61 -2.82 22.72 -11.00
N LEU A 62 -1.55 23.00 -10.66
CA LEU A 62 -1.18 24.13 -9.81
C LEU A 62 -1.53 25.48 -10.44
N SER A 63 -1.20 25.68 -11.73
CA SER A 63 -1.50 26.94 -12.42
C SER A 63 -3.01 27.19 -12.55
N GLU A 64 -3.80 26.11 -12.63
CA GLU A 64 -5.27 26.12 -12.61
C GLU A 64 -5.86 26.17 -11.18
N LYS A 65 -5.03 26.29 -10.13
CA LYS A 65 -5.43 26.32 -8.71
C LYS A 65 -6.15 25.05 -8.23
N ARG A 66 -5.92 23.91 -8.88
CA ARG A 66 -6.46 22.58 -8.51
C ARG A 66 -5.51 21.83 -7.60
N LEU A 67 -5.33 22.35 -6.38
CA LEU A 67 -4.33 21.87 -5.44
C LEU A 67 -4.44 20.38 -5.09
N LEU A 68 -5.67 19.85 -4.96
CA LEU A 68 -5.91 18.42 -4.73
C LEU A 68 -5.29 17.57 -5.83
N ASN A 69 -5.62 17.87 -7.09
CA ASN A 69 -5.10 17.12 -8.23
C ASN A 69 -3.59 17.26 -8.34
N ALA A 70 -3.06 18.47 -8.21
CA ALA A 70 -1.62 18.73 -8.27
C ALA A 70 -0.83 17.89 -7.25
N THR A 71 -1.29 17.88 -6.00
CA THR A 71 -0.69 17.12 -4.91
C THR A 71 -0.57 15.64 -5.28
N PHE A 72 -1.67 15.01 -5.69
CA PHE A 72 -1.66 13.59 -6.04
C PHE A 72 -0.99 13.28 -7.39
N TYR A 73 -0.83 14.25 -8.28
CA TYR A 73 -0.01 14.09 -9.49
C TYR A 73 1.50 14.09 -9.18
N TYR A 74 1.96 14.87 -8.18
CA TYR A 74 3.32 14.71 -7.65
C TYR A 74 3.52 13.34 -7.00
N ARG A 75 2.53 12.85 -6.24
CA ARG A 75 2.55 11.48 -5.71
C ARG A 75 2.64 10.44 -6.82
N ALA A 76 1.85 10.62 -7.88
CA ALA A 76 1.87 9.75 -9.05
C ALA A 76 3.25 9.75 -9.70
N ALA A 77 3.87 10.92 -9.90
CA ALA A 77 5.23 11.02 -10.45
C ALA A 77 6.27 10.31 -9.57
N GLU A 78 6.18 10.46 -8.25
CA GLU A 78 7.09 9.82 -7.29
C GLU A 78 7.05 8.29 -7.40
N PHE A 79 5.86 7.72 -7.66
CA PHE A 79 5.60 6.28 -7.62
C PHE A 79 6.56 5.47 -8.51
N PHE A 80 6.67 5.84 -9.79
CA PHE A 80 7.56 5.17 -10.75
C PHE A 80 8.95 5.80 -10.87
N THR A 81 9.24 6.85 -10.09
CA THR A 81 10.60 7.39 -10.05
C THR A 81 11.52 6.39 -9.38
N HIS A 82 12.61 6.03 -10.05
CA HIS A 82 13.58 5.04 -9.58
C HIS A 82 14.20 5.47 -8.23
N PRO A 83 14.42 4.55 -7.27
CA PRO A 83 14.96 4.86 -5.94
C PRO A 83 16.28 5.65 -5.92
N THR A 84 17.17 5.42 -6.88
CA THR A 84 18.46 6.12 -6.98
C THR A 84 18.36 7.50 -7.64
N ASN A 85 17.23 7.84 -8.25
CA ASN A 85 17.04 9.15 -8.86
C ASN A 85 16.76 10.17 -7.74
N PRO A 86 17.57 11.24 -7.59
CA PRO A 86 17.38 12.22 -6.52
C PRO A 86 16.02 12.91 -6.57
N ALA A 87 15.40 13.00 -7.76
CA ALA A 87 14.06 13.53 -7.93
C ALA A 87 13.00 12.77 -7.12
N LYS A 88 13.21 11.48 -6.79
CA LYS A 88 12.25 10.71 -5.97
C LYS A 88 12.06 11.35 -4.59
N LYS A 89 13.15 11.80 -3.97
CA LYS A 89 13.11 12.48 -2.67
C LYS A 89 12.43 13.84 -2.81
N THR A 90 12.79 14.62 -3.83
CA THR A 90 12.17 15.93 -4.10
C THR A 90 10.67 15.80 -4.31
N LEU A 91 10.22 14.86 -5.15
CA LEU A 91 8.80 14.61 -5.43
C LEU A 91 8.03 14.19 -4.17
N TYR A 92 8.63 13.35 -3.32
CA TYR A 92 8.05 13.00 -2.02
C TYR A 92 7.89 14.23 -1.12
N THR A 93 8.95 15.03 -0.95
CA THR A 93 8.90 16.23 -0.11
C THR A 93 7.91 17.26 -0.65
N THR A 94 7.83 17.45 -1.98
CA THR A 94 6.81 18.30 -2.61
C THR A 94 5.41 17.77 -2.33
N PHE A 95 5.17 16.47 -2.52
CA PHE A 95 3.87 15.84 -2.24
C PHE A 95 3.45 16.03 -0.78
N THR A 96 4.30 15.68 0.19
CA THR A 96 3.94 15.77 1.61
C THR A 96 3.81 17.21 2.08
N ASN A 97 4.62 18.15 1.57
CA ASN A 97 4.46 19.57 1.88
C ASN A 97 3.12 20.10 1.36
N LEU A 98 2.78 19.84 0.09
CA LEU A 98 1.49 20.25 -0.46
C LEU A 98 0.32 19.63 0.31
N PHE A 99 0.42 18.34 0.67
CA PHE A 99 -0.63 17.65 1.42
C PHE A 99 -0.83 18.26 2.82
N TYR A 100 0.22 18.37 3.62
CA TYR A 100 0.11 18.77 5.04
C TYR A 100 0.03 20.28 5.26
N ASN A 101 0.76 21.08 4.47
CA ASN A 101 0.96 22.49 4.76
C ASN A 101 0.15 23.42 3.85
N GLU A 102 -0.49 22.89 2.79
CA GLU A 102 -1.30 23.70 1.89
C GLU A 102 -2.72 23.13 1.72
N LEU A 103 -2.84 21.92 1.17
CA LEU A 103 -4.12 21.31 0.81
C LEU A 103 -5.00 21.03 2.03
N PHE A 104 -4.42 20.48 3.10
CA PHE A 104 -5.15 20.09 4.29
C PHE A 104 -4.61 20.74 5.58
N ALA A 105 -3.95 21.88 5.48
CA ALA A 105 -3.34 22.58 6.63
C ALA A 105 -4.34 22.94 7.75
N GLY A 106 -5.62 23.12 7.41
CA GLY A 106 -6.69 23.43 8.35
C GLY A 106 -7.63 22.26 8.66
N GLU A 107 -7.35 21.06 8.15
CA GLU A 107 -8.21 19.90 8.40
C GLU A 107 -8.00 19.33 9.81
N PRO A 108 -9.05 18.75 10.43
CA PRO A 108 -9.02 18.33 11.82
C PRO A 108 -8.43 16.91 11.99
N PHE A 109 -7.20 16.70 11.50
CA PHE A 109 -6.43 15.49 11.83
C PHE A 109 -5.22 15.84 12.69
N GLU A 110 -4.83 14.89 13.53
CA GLU A 110 -3.64 14.99 14.37
C GLU A 110 -2.49 14.21 13.74
N ARG A 111 -1.32 14.84 13.60
CA ARG A 111 -0.10 14.19 13.14
C ARG A 111 0.67 13.65 14.33
N HIS A 112 1.06 12.38 14.26
CA HIS A 112 1.82 11.71 15.31
C HIS A 112 3.08 11.05 14.76
N TYR A 113 4.09 10.95 15.62
CA TYR A 113 5.31 10.19 15.40
C TYR A 113 5.44 9.18 16.53
N ILE A 114 5.09 7.93 16.25
CA ILE A 114 5.00 6.87 17.26
C ILE A 114 6.40 6.30 17.49
N PRO A 115 6.95 6.33 18.71
CA PRO A 115 8.27 5.75 18.98
C PRO A 115 8.34 4.26 18.62
N TYR A 116 9.37 3.88 17.87
CA TYR A 116 9.60 2.50 17.45
C TYR A 116 11.09 2.19 17.34
N GLY A 117 11.67 1.63 18.40
CA GLY A 117 13.11 1.47 18.52
C GLY A 117 13.81 2.84 18.55
N ASN A 118 14.78 3.04 17.66
CA ASN A 118 15.49 4.32 17.50
C ASN A 118 14.88 5.22 16.40
N ALA A 119 13.65 4.94 16.00
CA ALA A 119 12.96 5.56 14.89
C ALA A 119 11.51 5.90 15.27
N TYR A 120 10.74 6.41 14.31
CA TYR A 120 9.32 6.71 14.49
C TYR A 120 8.47 6.12 13.37
N LEU A 121 7.23 5.77 13.69
CA LEU A 121 6.17 5.45 12.73
C LEU A 121 5.28 6.68 12.56
N PRO A 122 5.29 7.36 11.41
CA PRO A 122 4.37 8.45 11.13
C PRO A 122 2.92 7.95 11.14
N ALA A 123 2.03 8.74 11.73
CA ALA A 123 0.62 8.42 11.81
C ALA A 123 -0.27 9.66 11.72
N LEU A 124 -1.49 9.46 11.22
CA LEU A 124 -2.57 10.43 11.24
C LEU A 124 -3.73 9.87 12.04
N LYS A 125 -4.19 10.64 13.02
CA LYS A 125 -5.42 10.35 13.76
C LYS A 125 -6.51 11.29 13.27
N ILE A 126 -7.61 10.72 12.79
CA ILE A 126 -8.75 11.43 12.23
C ILE A 126 -9.93 11.19 13.17
N LEU A 127 -10.44 12.27 13.75
CA LEU A 127 -11.54 12.22 14.70
C LEU A 127 -12.87 12.20 13.96
N THR A 128 -13.82 11.43 14.48
CA THR A 128 -15.19 11.47 13.97
C THR A 128 -15.89 12.76 14.44
N PRO A 129 -16.70 13.42 13.59
CA PRO A 129 -17.49 14.57 14.01
C PRO A 129 -18.69 14.19 14.89
N HIS A 130 -18.98 12.90 15.07
CA HIS A 130 -20.09 12.40 15.88
C HIS A 130 -19.76 12.43 17.37
N GLU A 131 -20.74 12.75 18.23
CA GLU A 131 -20.55 12.81 19.70
C GLU A 131 -20.13 11.47 20.32
N SER A 132 -20.57 10.36 19.71
CA SER A 132 -20.19 9.00 20.12
C SER A 132 -19.54 8.26 18.95
N LYS A 133 -18.38 7.63 19.20
CA LYS A 133 -17.69 6.84 18.18
C LYS A 133 -18.29 5.45 18.07
N CYS A 134 -18.51 4.99 16.84
CA CYS A 134 -18.91 3.61 16.54
C CYS A 134 -17.79 2.60 16.82
N GLY A 135 -16.53 3.05 16.77
CA GLY A 135 -15.35 2.24 17.03
C GLY A 135 -14.08 2.91 16.48
N THR A 136 -12.95 2.22 16.60
CA THR A 136 -11.66 2.68 16.06
C THR A 136 -11.21 1.74 14.94
N ILE A 137 -10.86 2.33 13.79
CA ILE A 137 -10.25 1.63 12.66
C ILE A 137 -8.79 2.05 12.58
N VAL A 138 -7.87 1.08 12.60
CA VAL A 138 -6.46 1.32 12.32
C VAL A 138 -6.16 0.82 10.92
N MET A 139 -5.65 1.68 10.05
CA MET A 139 -5.41 1.39 8.64
C MET A 139 -3.93 1.57 8.28
N HIS A 140 -3.43 0.66 7.43
CA HIS A 140 -2.11 0.79 6.83
C HIS A 140 -2.07 0.19 5.42
N GLY A 141 -1.05 0.56 4.67
CA GLY A 141 -0.84 0.02 3.34
C GLY A 141 0.11 -1.18 3.33
N GLY A 142 0.82 -1.31 2.21
CA GLY A 142 1.61 -2.48 1.87
C GLY A 142 2.96 -2.11 1.26
N PHE A 143 3.18 -2.54 0.02
CA PHE A 143 4.48 -2.56 -0.65
C PHE A 143 5.01 -1.17 -1.08
N ASP A 144 4.12 -0.24 -1.39
CA ASP A 144 4.44 1.04 -2.06
C ASP A 144 3.66 2.25 -1.49
N SER A 145 2.97 2.07 -0.37
CA SER A 145 1.95 3.00 0.12
C SER A 145 2.51 4.11 0.99
N PHE A 146 1.87 5.28 0.91
CA PHE A 146 1.92 6.33 1.93
C PHE A 146 0.55 6.53 2.57
N ILE A 147 0.49 6.87 3.85
CA ILE A 147 -0.77 7.09 4.57
C ILE A 147 -1.66 8.18 3.94
N GLU A 148 -1.06 9.21 3.33
CA GLU A 148 -1.75 10.31 2.67
C GLU A 148 -2.64 9.82 1.52
N GLU A 149 -2.30 8.69 0.89
CA GLU A 149 -3.12 8.09 -0.17
C GLU A 149 -4.45 7.55 0.35
N PHE A 150 -4.50 7.17 1.62
CA PHE A 150 -5.70 6.62 2.25
C PHE A 150 -6.53 7.67 2.99
N TYR A 151 -6.13 8.93 2.92
CA TYR A 151 -6.82 10.02 3.62
C TYR A 151 -8.29 10.14 3.24
N SER A 152 -8.64 10.08 1.95
CA SER A 152 -10.03 10.11 1.50
C SER A 152 -10.87 8.97 2.08
N MET A 153 -10.31 7.76 2.10
CA MET A 153 -10.96 6.59 2.70
C MET A 153 -11.14 6.75 4.22
N ALA A 154 -10.15 7.33 4.90
CA ALA A 154 -10.24 7.59 6.32
C ALA A 154 -11.28 8.67 6.66
N CYS A 155 -11.35 9.75 5.88
CA CYS A 155 -12.41 10.75 6.01
C CYS A 155 -13.80 10.12 5.83
N TYR A 156 -13.96 9.25 4.83
CA TYR A 156 -15.22 8.52 4.64
C TYR A 156 -15.61 7.71 5.88
N PHE A 157 -14.69 6.92 6.45
CA PHE A 157 -14.98 6.17 7.68
C PHE A 157 -15.27 7.08 8.88
N ALA A 158 -14.57 8.22 8.99
CA ALA A 158 -14.80 9.19 10.04
C ALA A 158 -16.19 9.83 9.97
N ASP A 159 -16.65 10.17 8.76
CA ASP A 159 -18.01 10.65 8.49
C ASP A 159 -19.07 9.60 8.85
N GLN A 160 -18.73 8.30 8.77
CA GLN A 160 -19.59 7.19 9.20
C GLN A 160 -19.51 6.89 10.71
N GLY A 161 -18.85 7.72 11.51
CA GLY A 161 -18.82 7.58 12.98
C GLY A 161 -17.60 6.87 13.55
N TYR A 162 -16.59 6.51 12.74
CA TYR A 162 -15.39 5.82 13.23
C TYR A 162 -14.24 6.78 13.53
N GLU A 163 -13.52 6.55 14.61
CA GLU A 163 -12.18 7.14 14.77
C GLU A 163 -11.21 6.36 13.87
N VAL A 164 -10.37 7.06 13.11
CA VAL A 164 -9.45 6.40 12.17
C VAL A 164 -8.01 6.75 12.49
N ILE A 165 -7.15 5.74 12.57
CA ILE A 165 -5.70 5.89 12.74
C ILE A 165 -5.03 5.33 11.48
N LEU A 166 -4.42 6.19 10.69
CA LEU A 166 -3.53 5.80 9.59
C LEU A 166 -2.10 5.73 10.13
N PHE A 167 -1.30 4.73 9.74
CA PHE A 167 0.14 4.75 10.05
C PHE A 167 0.99 4.15 8.92
N ASP A 168 2.19 4.69 8.76
CA ASP A 168 3.25 4.11 7.94
C ASP A 168 4.10 3.20 8.83
N GLY A 169 4.09 1.90 8.54
CA GLY A 169 4.97 0.93 9.21
C GLY A 169 6.35 0.83 8.56
N PRO A 170 7.25 -0.03 9.08
CA PRO A 170 8.54 -0.29 8.45
C PRO A 170 8.39 -0.65 6.97
N GLY A 171 9.19 -0.04 6.11
CA GLY A 171 9.13 -0.18 4.65
C GLY A 171 8.14 0.74 3.94
N GLN A 172 7.37 1.56 4.66
CA GLN A 172 6.29 2.37 4.13
C GLN A 172 6.57 3.86 4.35
N GLY A 173 6.03 4.69 3.45
CA GLY A 173 6.14 6.16 3.42
C GLY A 173 7.21 6.79 4.29
N GLY A 174 6.79 7.58 5.27
CA GLY A 174 7.72 8.35 6.09
C GLY A 174 8.59 7.48 7.00
N ALA A 175 8.10 6.32 7.46
CA ALA A 175 8.91 5.38 8.26
C ALA A 175 10.17 4.92 7.50
N LEU A 176 10.05 4.61 6.20
CA LEU A 176 11.18 4.27 5.35
C LEU A 176 11.98 5.50 4.89
N LYS A 177 11.29 6.58 4.49
CA LYS A 177 11.93 7.72 3.81
C LYS A 177 12.65 8.66 4.77
N GLU A 178 12.17 8.77 6.00
CA GLU A 178 12.69 9.73 6.99
C GLU A 178 13.51 9.02 8.08
N TYR A 179 13.16 7.77 8.39
CA TYR A 179 13.81 7.00 9.46
C TYR A 179 14.51 5.71 9.00
N ASP A 180 14.56 5.48 7.69
CA ASP A 180 15.27 4.36 7.08
C ASP A 180 14.83 2.98 7.60
N LEU A 181 13.59 2.84 8.06
CA LEU A 181 13.07 1.58 8.60
C LEU A 181 12.73 0.60 7.46
N PRO A 182 13.48 -0.50 7.27
CA PRO A 182 13.17 -1.48 6.23
C PRO A 182 11.93 -2.31 6.58
N ILE A 183 11.23 -2.79 5.56
CA ILE A 183 10.09 -3.68 5.72
C ILE A 183 10.50 -4.95 6.47
N ASN A 184 9.63 -5.41 7.37
CA ASN A 184 9.80 -6.66 8.06
C ASN A 184 8.46 -7.38 8.19
N TYR A 185 8.51 -8.71 8.28
CA TYR A 185 7.32 -9.55 8.38
C TYR A 185 6.71 -9.54 9.79
N ALA A 186 7.44 -9.11 10.83
CA ALA A 186 7.02 -9.18 12.22
C ALA A 186 6.05 -8.04 12.61
N TRP A 187 4.93 -7.95 11.86
CA TRP A 187 3.99 -6.83 11.93
C TRP A 187 3.24 -6.70 13.26
N GLU A 188 3.30 -7.71 14.13
CA GLU A 188 2.83 -7.60 15.51
C GLU A 188 3.57 -6.52 16.30
N LYS A 189 4.82 -6.23 15.95
CA LYS A 189 5.64 -5.21 16.62
C LYS A 189 5.16 -3.78 16.33
N PRO A 190 5.04 -3.32 15.07
CA PRO A 190 4.47 -2.01 14.79
C PRO A 190 3.01 -1.93 15.22
N ALA A 191 2.23 -3.01 15.09
CA ALA A 191 0.85 -3.02 15.58
C ALA A 191 0.76 -2.75 17.09
N LYS A 192 1.59 -3.43 17.89
CA LYS A 192 1.67 -3.18 19.34
C LYS A 192 2.06 -1.73 19.65
N ALA A 193 3.08 -1.20 18.97
CA ALA A 193 3.55 0.16 19.20
C ALA A 193 2.45 1.20 18.92
N VAL A 194 1.70 1.04 17.83
CA VAL A 194 0.58 1.92 17.48
C VAL A 194 -0.52 1.87 18.54
N LEU A 195 -0.95 0.66 18.93
CA LEU A 195 -2.05 0.52 19.90
C LEU A 195 -1.65 0.96 21.31
N ASP A 196 -0.39 0.76 21.72
CA ASP A 196 0.14 1.28 22.98
C ASP A 196 0.14 2.81 23.00
N TYR A 197 0.63 3.43 21.93
CA TYR A 197 0.74 4.89 21.83
C TYR A 197 -0.61 5.59 21.90
N PHE A 198 -1.61 5.07 21.18
CA PHE A 198 -2.97 5.64 21.19
C PHE A 198 -3.84 5.12 22.34
N ALA A 199 -3.31 4.22 23.19
CA ALA A 199 -4.04 3.57 24.28
C ALA A 199 -5.42 3.03 23.85
N THR A 200 -5.46 2.35 22.69
CA THR A 200 -6.71 1.89 22.07
C THR A 200 -6.82 0.37 22.06
N ASP A 201 -8.03 -0.09 22.37
CA ASP A 201 -8.42 -1.49 22.47
C ASP A 201 -9.63 -1.75 21.57
N ASP A 202 -9.92 -3.03 21.31
CA ASP A 202 -11.08 -3.45 20.51
C ASP A 202 -11.17 -2.83 19.11
N VAL A 203 -10.03 -2.82 18.40
CA VAL A 203 -9.92 -2.16 17.10
C VAL A 203 -10.31 -3.06 15.93
N THR A 204 -10.73 -2.41 14.86
CA THR A 204 -10.77 -2.98 13.51
C THR A 204 -9.47 -2.65 12.80
N TRP A 205 -8.74 -3.67 12.35
CA TRP A 205 -7.45 -3.53 11.70
C TRP A 205 -7.58 -3.73 10.20
N LEU A 206 -7.27 -2.71 9.41
CA LEU A 206 -7.46 -2.68 7.96
C LEU A 206 -6.13 -2.55 7.23
N GLY A 207 -5.85 -3.49 6.33
CA GLY A 207 -4.61 -3.51 5.56
C GLY A 207 -4.86 -3.58 4.08
N ILE A 208 -4.18 -2.70 3.34
CA ILE A 208 -4.35 -2.55 1.90
C ILE A 208 -3.18 -3.20 1.16
N SER A 209 -3.48 -3.96 0.10
CA SER A 209 -2.52 -4.72 -0.72
C SER A 209 -1.72 -5.72 0.14
N MET A 210 -0.39 -5.63 0.17
CA MET A 210 0.47 -6.39 1.09
C MET A 210 0.11 -6.20 2.57
N GLY A 211 -0.55 -5.07 2.89
CA GLY A 211 -1.17 -4.83 4.17
C GLY A 211 -2.13 -5.94 4.62
N GLY A 212 -2.77 -6.66 3.70
CA GLY A 212 -3.65 -7.78 4.04
C GLY A 212 -2.92 -8.96 4.70
N TRP A 213 -1.71 -9.30 4.27
CA TRP A 213 -0.89 -10.32 4.94
C TRP A 213 -0.45 -9.83 6.32
N LEU A 214 0.04 -8.58 6.36
CA LEU A 214 0.52 -7.91 7.56
C LEU A 214 -0.58 -7.80 8.63
N CYS A 215 -1.83 -7.58 8.24
CA CYS A 215 -3.00 -7.62 9.13
C CYS A 215 -3.15 -8.94 9.87
N PHE A 216 -3.03 -10.06 9.15
CA PHE A 216 -3.20 -11.37 9.76
C PHE A 216 -2.08 -11.64 10.76
N ARG A 217 -0.84 -11.30 10.40
CA ARG A 217 0.28 -11.39 11.33
C ARG A 217 0.02 -10.56 12.59
N ALA A 218 -0.38 -9.28 12.46
CA ALA A 218 -0.70 -8.45 13.61
C ALA A 218 -1.81 -9.06 14.47
N ALA A 219 -2.94 -9.43 13.87
CA ALA A 219 -4.12 -9.92 14.57
C ALA A 219 -3.90 -11.25 15.32
N VAL A 220 -2.96 -12.09 14.88
CA VAL A 220 -2.64 -13.35 15.59
C VAL A 220 -1.94 -13.07 16.93
N TYR A 221 -1.15 -12.01 17.02
CA TYR A 221 -0.29 -11.74 18.18
C TYR A 221 -0.78 -10.59 19.05
N GLU A 222 -1.57 -9.67 18.48
CA GLU A 222 -2.07 -8.49 19.17
C GLU A 222 -3.57 -8.66 19.48
N ARG A 223 -3.86 -9.05 20.73
CA ARG A 223 -5.21 -9.41 21.18
C ARG A 223 -6.21 -8.26 21.16
N ARG A 224 -5.73 -7.01 21.12
CA ARG A 224 -6.58 -5.81 21.02
C ARG A 224 -7.23 -5.66 19.65
N ILE A 225 -6.67 -6.31 18.62
CA ILE A 225 -7.28 -6.41 17.29
C ILE A 225 -8.39 -7.45 17.34
N LYS A 226 -9.65 -7.02 17.20
CA LYS A 226 -10.82 -7.93 17.24
C LYS A 226 -11.41 -8.21 15.87
N ARG A 227 -11.19 -7.32 14.92
CA ARG A 227 -11.73 -7.40 13.56
C ARG A 227 -10.61 -7.09 12.57
N VAL A 228 -10.61 -7.79 11.45
CA VAL A 228 -9.63 -7.59 10.37
C VAL A 228 -10.35 -7.36 9.06
N ILE A 229 -9.88 -6.36 8.29
CA ILE A 229 -10.31 -6.09 6.92
C ILE A 229 -9.05 -6.11 6.04
N ALA A 230 -8.98 -6.99 5.05
CA ALA A 230 -7.82 -7.10 4.16
C ALA A 230 -8.21 -6.82 2.70
N LEU A 231 -7.60 -5.79 2.09
CA LEU A 231 -7.97 -5.22 0.79
C LEU A 231 -6.75 -5.06 -0.14
N SER A 232 -6.25 -6.06 -0.86
CA SER A 232 -6.69 -7.45 -0.98
C SER A 232 -5.83 -8.38 -0.11
N ILE A 233 -5.87 -9.69 -0.39
CA ILE A 233 -5.12 -10.70 0.36
C ILE A 233 -4.16 -11.44 -0.58
N ALA A 234 -2.87 -11.43 -0.22
CA ALA A 234 -1.90 -12.44 -0.65
C ALA A 234 -1.43 -13.20 0.59
N TYR A 235 -1.96 -14.41 0.80
CA TYR A 235 -1.65 -15.22 1.99
C TYR A 235 -0.28 -15.90 1.90
N ASP A 236 0.22 -16.11 0.69
CA ASP A 236 1.54 -16.65 0.40
C ASP A 236 2.04 -16.05 -0.92
N TYR A 237 3.08 -15.22 -0.83
CA TYR A 237 3.59 -14.49 -2.00
C TYR A 237 4.18 -15.41 -3.07
N MET A 238 4.66 -16.61 -2.69
CA MET A 238 5.15 -17.60 -3.65
C MET A 238 4.03 -18.30 -4.42
N LYS A 239 2.78 -18.21 -3.95
CA LYS A 239 1.62 -18.83 -4.61
C LYS A 239 0.85 -17.86 -5.51
N ILE A 240 1.35 -16.62 -5.68
CA ILE A 240 0.77 -15.66 -6.62
C ILE A 240 0.97 -16.12 -8.08
N PRO A 241 2.18 -16.55 -8.51
CA PRO A 241 2.37 -17.06 -9.85
C PRO A 241 1.65 -18.41 -10.06
N PRO A 242 1.31 -18.78 -11.32
CA PRO A 242 0.80 -20.11 -11.63
C PRO A 242 1.77 -21.21 -11.16
N ARG A 243 1.24 -22.37 -10.72
CA ARG A 243 2.05 -23.47 -10.15
C ARG A 243 3.32 -23.84 -10.94
N PRO A 244 3.32 -23.90 -12.28
CA PRO A 244 4.55 -24.19 -13.03
C PRO A 244 5.63 -23.12 -12.84
N VAL A 245 5.23 -21.84 -12.78
CA VAL A 245 6.12 -20.70 -12.53
C VAL A 245 6.61 -20.70 -11.08
N GLU A 246 5.73 -21.01 -10.13
CA GLU A 246 6.12 -21.19 -8.72
C GLU A 246 7.19 -22.28 -8.57
N GLN A 247 6.97 -23.46 -9.14
CA GLN A 247 7.92 -24.58 -9.06
C GLN A 247 9.25 -24.24 -9.71
N PHE A 248 9.21 -23.58 -10.87
CA PHE A 248 10.41 -23.10 -11.54
C PHE A 248 11.16 -22.07 -10.70
N ALA A 249 10.45 -21.09 -10.11
CA ALA A 249 11.05 -20.10 -9.22
C ALA A 249 11.69 -20.75 -7.98
N ARG A 250 11.00 -21.71 -7.34
CA ARG A 250 11.52 -22.50 -6.21
C ARG A 250 12.79 -23.27 -6.57
N TRP A 251 12.80 -23.90 -7.74
CA TRP A 251 13.99 -24.58 -8.25
C TRP A 251 15.12 -23.58 -8.52
N LEU A 252 14.81 -22.43 -9.11
CA LEU A 252 15.76 -21.40 -9.50
C LEU A 252 16.48 -20.78 -8.28
N PHE A 253 15.83 -20.69 -7.11
CA PHE A 253 16.47 -20.25 -5.87
C PHE A 253 17.68 -21.13 -5.45
N ASN A 254 17.73 -22.39 -5.89
CA ASN A 254 18.89 -23.27 -5.65
C ASN A 254 20.08 -22.96 -6.57
N TYR A 255 19.92 -22.06 -7.55
CA TYR A 255 20.95 -21.68 -8.52
C TYR A 255 21.13 -20.15 -8.57
N PRO A 256 21.75 -19.53 -7.54
CA PRO A 256 21.83 -18.07 -7.38
C PRO A 256 22.38 -17.31 -8.61
N ARG A 257 23.43 -17.86 -9.26
CA ARG A 257 24.02 -17.25 -10.46
C ARG A 257 23.05 -17.23 -11.64
N LEU A 258 22.32 -18.34 -11.85
CA LEU A 258 21.32 -18.44 -12.91
C LEU A 258 20.13 -17.52 -12.62
N MET A 259 19.70 -17.44 -11.34
CA MET A 259 18.65 -16.53 -10.93
C MET A 259 19.01 -15.08 -11.20
N HIS A 260 20.24 -14.68 -10.87
CA HIS A 260 20.76 -13.34 -11.15
C HIS A 260 20.68 -13.01 -12.64
N THR A 261 21.25 -13.87 -13.51
CA THR A 261 21.25 -13.66 -14.96
C THR A 261 19.84 -13.60 -15.54
N LEU A 262 18.93 -14.48 -15.11
CA LEU A 262 17.54 -14.46 -15.56
C LEU A 262 16.79 -13.22 -15.07
N THR A 263 17.12 -12.75 -13.87
CA THR A 263 16.52 -11.53 -13.30
C THR A 263 16.98 -10.31 -14.08
N GLU A 264 18.28 -10.16 -14.35
CA GLU A 264 18.84 -9.09 -15.19
C GLU A 264 18.24 -9.09 -16.61
N TRP A 265 18.09 -10.28 -17.19
CA TRP A 265 17.44 -10.41 -18.49
C TRP A 265 15.97 -9.97 -18.40
N LYS A 266 15.22 -10.46 -17.41
CA LYS A 266 13.80 -10.14 -17.24
C LYS A 266 13.58 -8.65 -16.99
N THR A 267 14.36 -8.03 -16.12
CA THR A 267 14.24 -6.58 -15.82
C THR A 267 14.53 -5.73 -17.05
N ARG A 268 15.47 -6.14 -17.91
CA ARG A 268 15.75 -5.45 -19.18
C ARG A 268 14.56 -5.42 -20.15
N TRP A 269 13.72 -6.45 -20.14
CA TRP A 269 12.62 -6.60 -21.10
C TRP A 269 11.24 -6.30 -20.51
N MET A 270 11.10 -6.28 -19.18
CA MET A 270 9.82 -6.11 -18.49
C MET A 270 9.90 -4.94 -17.50
N PRO A 271 9.61 -3.69 -17.93
CA PRO A 271 9.72 -2.50 -17.08
C PRO A 271 8.90 -2.54 -15.79
N GLN A 272 7.73 -3.20 -15.81
CA GLN A 272 6.91 -3.41 -14.61
C GLN A 272 7.63 -4.27 -13.56
N GLU A 273 8.28 -5.33 -14.00
CA GLU A 273 8.98 -6.27 -13.14
C GLU A 273 10.27 -5.65 -12.61
N GLN A 274 10.94 -4.84 -13.44
CA GLN A 274 12.06 -4.01 -13.02
C GLN A 274 11.66 -3.08 -11.87
N TRP A 275 10.60 -2.28 -12.05
CA TRP A 275 10.11 -1.41 -10.97
C TRP A 275 9.78 -2.20 -9.69
N GLY A 276 9.15 -3.36 -9.81
CA GLY A 276 8.82 -4.22 -8.67
C GLY A 276 10.06 -4.68 -7.92
N ILE A 277 11.11 -5.10 -8.62
CA ILE A 277 12.38 -5.52 -8.02
C ILE A 277 13.10 -4.32 -7.39
N ASP A 278 13.20 -3.19 -8.10
CA ASP A 278 13.86 -1.99 -7.61
C ASP A 278 13.17 -1.47 -6.34
N ASN A 279 11.83 -1.47 -6.31
CA ASN A 279 11.07 -1.10 -5.11
C ASN A 279 11.25 -2.11 -3.98
N LEU A 280 11.25 -3.43 -4.28
CA LEU A 280 11.48 -4.46 -3.27
C LEU A 280 12.86 -4.28 -2.61
N MET A 281 13.91 -4.07 -3.41
CA MET A 281 15.25 -3.78 -2.90
C MET A 281 15.27 -2.49 -2.07
N TYR A 282 14.57 -1.45 -2.51
CA TYR A 282 14.48 -0.18 -1.80
C TYR A 282 13.81 -0.30 -0.42
N ILE A 283 12.66 -0.99 -0.33
CA ILE A 283 11.92 -1.13 0.93
C ILE A 283 12.57 -2.12 1.89
N THR A 284 13.33 -3.09 1.38
CA THR A 284 14.08 -4.07 2.20
C THR A 284 15.50 -3.62 2.53
N LYS A 285 15.98 -2.54 1.90
CA LYS A 285 17.35 -2.01 2.03
C LYS A 285 18.44 -3.02 1.68
N THR A 286 18.16 -3.91 0.73
CA THR A 286 19.10 -4.92 0.25
C THR A 286 19.83 -4.46 -1.01
N SER A 287 21.05 -4.95 -1.21
CA SER A 287 21.88 -4.59 -2.38
C SER A 287 21.64 -5.46 -3.62
N THR A 288 21.02 -6.63 -3.46
CA THR A 288 20.77 -7.54 -4.59
C THR A 288 19.29 -7.96 -4.67
N PRO A 289 18.77 -8.25 -5.88
CA PRO A 289 17.41 -8.78 -6.04
C PRO A 289 17.18 -10.09 -5.28
N LEU A 290 18.21 -10.91 -5.12
CA LEU A 290 18.14 -12.20 -4.43
C LEU A 290 17.92 -12.01 -2.92
N ASP A 291 18.68 -11.11 -2.30
CA ASP A 291 18.51 -10.79 -0.88
C ASP A 291 17.12 -10.21 -0.61
N ALA A 292 16.66 -9.31 -1.49
CA ALA A 292 15.33 -8.74 -1.44
C ALA A 292 14.24 -9.83 -1.54
N ALA A 293 14.44 -10.81 -2.42
CA ALA A 293 13.55 -11.96 -2.57
C ALA A 293 13.53 -12.84 -1.32
N PHE A 294 14.68 -13.07 -0.65
CA PHE A 294 14.70 -13.80 0.62
C PHE A 294 13.89 -13.11 1.71
N VAL A 295 13.93 -11.78 1.80
CA VAL A 295 13.05 -11.04 2.71
C VAL A 295 11.58 -11.23 2.32
N LEU A 296 11.25 -11.19 1.03
CA LEU A 296 9.88 -11.43 0.55
C LEU A 296 9.37 -12.85 0.86
N LEU A 297 10.25 -13.86 0.90
CA LEU A 297 9.90 -15.24 1.24
C LEU A 297 9.47 -15.41 2.71
N GLU A 298 9.82 -14.48 3.59
CA GLU A 298 9.32 -14.45 4.96
C GLU A 298 7.81 -14.12 5.02
N PHE A 299 7.23 -13.57 3.95
CA PHE A 299 5.79 -13.27 3.83
C PHE A 299 5.02 -14.49 3.30
N ASN A 300 5.14 -15.60 4.03
CA ASN A 300 4.57 -16.90 3.66
C ASN A 300 3.36 -17.28 4.56
N ALA A 301 2.76 -18.45 4.32
CA ALA A 301 1.60 -18.94 5.07
C ALA A 301 1.93 -19.41 6.51
N GLU A 302 3.17 -19.82 6.77
CA GLU A 302 3.59 -20.36 8.07
C GLU A 302 3.86 -19.23 9.06
N HIS A 303 4.49 -18.15 8.62
CA HIS A 303 4.91 -17.06 9.49
C HIS A 303 3.76 -16.37 10.23
N PRO A 304 2.56 -16.12 9.66
CA PRO A 304 1.43 -15.60 10.43
C PRO A 304 1.04 -16.49 11.61
N LEU A 305 1.34 -17.80 11.57
CA LEU A 305 0.95 -18.82 12.57
C LEU A 305 2.12 -19.36 13.40
N SER A 306 3.36 -19.03 13.05
CA SER A 306 4.57 -19.81 13.40
C SER A 306 5.01 -19.78 14.87
N ALA A 307 4.38 -19.02 15.76
CA ALA A 307 4.65 -19.11 17.20
C ALA A 307 3.56 -19.84 18.02
N SER A 308 2.42 -20.24 17.43
CA SER A 308 1.35 -20.91 18.20
C SER A 308 1.27 -22.44 18.02
N LEU A 309 2.01 -23.03 17.07
CA LEU A 309 1.94 -24.47 16.78
C LEU A 309 3.17 -25.29 17.20
N ARG A 310 4.22 -24.69 17.76
CA ARG A 310 5.41 -25.41 18.27
C ARG A 310 5.38 -25.73 19.77
N GLY A 311 4.28 -25.44 20.48
CA GLY A 311 4.20 -25.61 21.95
C GLY A 311 2.92 -26.22 22.51
N LYS A 312 1.96 -26.67 21.69
CA LYS A 312 0.74 -27.32 22.20
C LYS A 312 0.34 -28.53 21.37
N ASN A 313 1.03 -29.63 21.62
CA ASN A 313 0.29 -30.89 21.73
C ASN A 313 -0.59 -30.81 23.00
N THR A 314 -1.79 -31.35 22.91
CA THR A 314 -2.89 -31.32 23.90
C THR A 314 -3.76 -30.04 23.91
N GLY A 315 -5.01 -30.22 23.48
CA GLY A 315 -6.13 -29.39 23.92
C GLY A 315 -6.72 -28.47 22.86
N ARG A 316 -7.90 -28.85 22.34
CA ARG A 316 -8.82 -27.98 21.59
C ARG A 316 -8.93 -26.60 22.27
N THR A 317 -8.46 -25.54 21.62
CA THR A 317 -8.87 -24.16 21.93
C THR A 317 -9.52 -23.55 20.71
N THR A 318 -10.84 -23.49 20.77
CA THR A 318 -11.72 -22.71 19.88
C THR A 318 -11.54 -21.22 20.18
N ALA A 319 -10.64 -20.55 19.46
CA ALA A 319 -10.68 -19.08 19.35
C ALA A 319 -11.42 -18.73 18.07
N ARG A 320 -12.72 -18.45 18.18
CA ARG A 320 -13.53 -17.88 17.08
C ARG A 320 -13.22 -16.38 16.99
N SER A 321 -12.16 -16.01 16.29
CA SER A 321 -12.09 -14.69 15.66
C SER A 321 -12.80 -14.80 14.30
N SER A 322 -13.88 -14.04 14.13
CA SER A 322 -14.59 -13.95 12.85
C SER A 322 -13.72 -13.18 11.85
N ILE A 323 -12.90 -13.91 11.10
CA ILE A 323 -12.12 -13.40 9.97
C ILE A 323 -13.08 -13.19 8.80
N TRP A 324 -13.43 -11.94 8.51
CA TRP A 324 -14.19 -11.57 7.31
C TRP A 324 -13.23 -11.22 6.18
N ALA A 325 -12.90 -12.19 5.33
CA ALA A 325 -12.15 -11.94 4.11
C ALA A 325 -13.12 -11.55 2.97
N TRP A 326 -13.19 -10.26 2.63
CA TRP A 326 -13.88 -9.83 1.41
C TRP A 326 -13.01 -10.16 0.19
N ARG A 327 -13.39 -11.23 -0.52
CA ARG A 327 -12.81 -11.56 -1.82
C ARG A 327 -13.53 -10.73 -2.87
N LEU A 328 -12.96 -9.60 -3.29
CA LEU A 328 -13.36 -8.96 -4.53
C LEU A 328 -13.10 -9.97 -5.66
N ARG A 329 -14.16 -10.62 -6.16
CA ARG A 329 -14.08 -11.45 -7.35
C ARG A 329 -13.61 -10.54 -8.47
N SER A 330 -12.48 -10.88 -9.10
CA SER A 330 -12.09 -10.30 -10.38
C SER A 330 -13.29 -10.38 -11.32
N CYS A 331 -13.81 -9.24 -11.77
CA CYS A 331 -14.82 -9.18 -12.80
C CYS A 331 -14.26 -9.85 -14.07
N HIS A 332 -14.56 -11.12 -14.25
CA HIS A 332 -14.51 -11.75 -15.57
C HIS A 332 -15.65 -11.12 -16.37
N VAL A 333 -15.27 -10.36 -17.40
CA VAL A 333 -16.19 -9.83 -18.41
C VAL A 333 -16.84 -11.01 -19.11
N GLY A 334 -18.03 -11.37 -18.66
CA GLY A 334 -18.91 -12.31 -19.36
C GLY A 334 -19.59 -11.59 -20.52
N SER A 335 -19.31 -12.04 -21.74
CA SER A 335 -20.03 -11.67 -22.96
C SER A 335 -21.56 -11.73 -22.75
N PRO A 336 -22.33 -10.69 -23.14
CA PRO A 336 -23.77 -10.74 -23.02
C PRO A 336 -24.34 -11.69 -24.07
N ARG A 337 -24.85 -12.84 -23.62
CA ARG A 337 -25.80 -13.65 -24.38
C ARG A 337 -27.01 -12.78 -24.72
N ARG A 338 -27.18 -12.47 -26.01
CA ARG A 338 -28.45 -11.95 -26.55
C ARG A 338 -29.55 -12.97 -26.25
N ARG A 339 -30.56 -12.53 -25.49
CA ARG A 339 -31.90 -13.13 -25.47
C ARG A 339 -32.88 -12.05 -25.93
N ARG A 340 -33.17 -12.03 -27.22
CA ARG A 340 -34.50 -12.23 -27.81
C ARG A 340 -34.34 -12.25 -29.33
#